data_AF-A0A2V9WSG7-F1
#
_entry.id   AF-A0A2V9WSG7-F1
#
_cell.length_a   1.000
_cell.length_b   1.000
_cell.length_c   1.000
_cell.angle_alpha   90.00
_cell.angle_beta   90.00
_cell.angle_gamma   90.00
#
_symmetry.space_group_name_H-M   'P 1'
#
loop_
_entity.id
_entity.type
_entity.pdbx_description
1 polymer ?
#
loop_
_entity_poly.entity_id
_entity_poly.type
_entity_poly.pdbx_seq_one_letter_code
_entity_poly.pdbx_strand_id
1 'polypeptide(L)'
;MGQGLASPLTRQLALDRHQAVAAPSLLDDGTLEPSHVTQVLTQQGIAGRNRLFPPPRTLWTFLLQVLSPDGSCREALSRLRPWMSATGPTPCSPHTGSYGQARTRLPESVVSTLARDSGQRLCAQTPAAGLWKGRRGKIVDGSTVSMPDTEANQAAYPQQPGQQPG
;
A
#
# COMPACT_ATOMS: atom_id res chain seq x y z
N MET A 1 -34.89 20.15 32.00
CA MET A 1 -35.04 19.18 30.89
C MET A 1 -34.58 19.88 29.61
N GLY A 2 -33.59 19.34 28.92
CA GLY A 2 -32.96 19.93 27.72
C GLY A 2 -31.62 19.23 27.48
N GLN A 3 -31.67 17.96 27.08
CA GLN A 3 -31.48 17.48 25.71
C GLN A 3 -30.00 17.50 25.28
N GLY A 4 -29.49 16.30 25.05
CA GLY A 4 -28.08 15.98 24.91
C GLY A 4 -27.51 16.30 23.54
N LEU A 5 -26.22 16.63 23.54
CA LEU A 5 -25.37 16.71 22.37
C LEU A 5 -24.11 15.88 22.62
N ALA A 6 -24.21 14.56 22.49
CA ALA A 6 -23.06 13.67 22.50
C ALA A 6 -23.36 12.32 21.81
N SER A 7 -23.88 12.32 20.57
CA SER A 7 -24.04 11.07 19.81
C SER A 7 -24.09 11.23 18.27
N PRO A 8 -23.16 11.97 17.65
CA PRO A 8 -22.74 11.63 16.27
C PRO A 8 -21.26 11.21 16.19
N LEU A 9 -20.44 11.57 17.18
CA LEU A 9 -18.99 11.34 17.15
C LEU A 9 -18.63 9.86 17.34
N THR A 10 -19.41 9.10 18.10
CA THR A 10 -19.08 7.72 18.51
C THR A 10 -19.23 6.70 17.38
N ARG A 11 -20.20 6.87 16.48
CA ARG A 11 -20.41 5.97 15.33
C ARG A 11 -19.35 6.20 14.25
N GLN A 12 -19.01 7.47 14.00
CA GLN A 12 -17.94 7.83 13.08
C GLN A 12 -16.59 7.31 13.61
N LEU A 13 -16.29 7.52 14.91
CA LEU A 13 -15.11 6.94 15.56
C LEU A 13 -15.10 5.41 15.53
N ALA A 14 -16.24 4.73 15.64
CA ALA A 14 -16.30 3.26 15.58
C ALA A 14 -16.07 2.71 14.16
N LEU A 15 -16.60 3.39 13.14
CA LEU A 15 -16.35 3.07 11.72
C LEU A 15 -14.89 3.37 11.35
N ASP A 16 -14.39 4.54 11.75
CA ASP A 16 -12.99 4.92 11.59
C ASP A 16 -12.07 3.94 12.33
N ARG A 17 -12.49 3.43 13.51
CA ARG A 17 -11.76 2.41 14.26
C ARG A 17 -11.74 1.06 13.52
N HIS A 18 -12.86 0.62 12.95
CA HIS A 18 -12.94 -0.64 12.19
C HIS A 18 -12.15 -0.58 10.86
N GLN A 19 -12.09 0.59 10.22
CA GLN A 19 -11.23 0.86 9.06
C GLN A 19 -9.76 1.03 9.45
N ALA A 20 -9.50 1.62 10.62
CA ALA A 20 -8.20 1.67 11.26
C ALA A 20 -7.78 0.35 11.91
N VAL A 21 -8.56 -0.75 11.83
CA VAL A 21 -8.08 -2.10 12.22
C VAL A 21 -7.13 -2.65 11.15
N ALA A 22 -7.27 -2.24 9.88
CA ALA A 22 -6.40 -2.72 8.80
C ALA A 22 -5.01 -2.05 8.81
N ALA A 23 -4.91 -0.79 9.24
CA ALA A 23 -3.65 -0.05 9.17
C ALA A 23 -2.58 -0.55 10.17
N PRO A 24 -2.88 -0.81 11.45
CA PRO A 24 -1.91 -1.32 12.44
C PRO A 24 -1.38 -2.71 12.09
N SER A 25 -2.23 -3.64 11.64
CA SER A 25 -1.78 -4.99 11.29
C SER A 25 -0.83 -5.01 10.09
N LEU A 26 -1.03 -4.11 9.12
CA LEU A 26 -0.11 -3.91 8.00
C LEU A 26 1.25 -3.33 8.44
N LEU A 27 1.30 -2.55 9.52
CA LEU A 27 2.52 -1.90 10.01
C LEU A 27 3.36 -2.81 10.91
N ASP A 28 2.70 -3.74 11.60
CA ASP A 28 3.30 -4.55 12.66
C ASP A 28 3.78 -5.94 12.19
N ASP A 29 3.51 -6.35 10.93
CA ASP A 29 3.88 -7.67 10.40
C ASP A 29 5.39 -7.82 10.07
N GLY A 30 6.23 -6.93 10.61
CA GLY A 30 7.69 -6.92 10.49
C GLY A 30 8.26 -6.77 9.08
N THR A 31 7.51 -7.06 8.01
CA THR A 31 7.96 -6.90 6.62
C THR A 31 7.70 -5.50 6.12
N LEU A 32 6.59 -4.93 6.57
CA LEU A 32 6.23 -3.55 6.28
C LEU A 32 6.53 -2.66 7.51
N GLU A 33 7.51 -3.08 8.32
CA GLU A 33 8.01 -2.27 9.41
C GLU A 33 8.83 -1.09 8.85
N PRO A 34 8.74 0.12 9.44
CA PRO A 34 9.55 1.26 9.02
C PRO A 34 11.06 0.99 8.91
N SER A 35 11.63 0.15 9.77
CA SER A 35 13.06 -0.20 9.76
C SER A 35 13.43 -0.99 8.50
N HIS A 36 12.64 -2.01 8.14
CA HIS A 36 12.86 -2.84 6.96
C HIS A 36 12.70 -2.04 5.67
N VAL A 37 11.69 -1.17 5.56
CA VAL A 37 11.55 -0.28 4.40
C VAL A 37 12.76 0.63 4.23
N THR A 38 13.25 1.20 5.33
CA THR A 38 14.43 2.08 5.32
C THR A 38 15.69 1.30 4.92
N GLN A 39 15.81 0.05 5.38
CA GLN A 39 16.89 -0.85 4.99
C GLN A 39 16.88 -1.11 3.48
N VAL A 40 15.75 -1.48 2.89
CA VAL A 40 15.64 -1.73 1.44
C VAL A 40 15.99 -0.49 0.63
N LEU A 41 15.53 0.69 1.05
CA LEU A 41 15.91 1.97 0.41
C LEU A 41 17.43 2.21 0.47
N THR A 42 18.04 1.94 1.62
CA THR A 42 19.48 2.11 1.82
C THR A 42 20.29 1.14 0.95
N GLN A 43 19.86 -0.13 0.87
CA GLN A 43 20.49 -1.15 0.01
C GLN A 43 20.46 -0.79 -1.48
N GLN A 44 19.45 -0.03 -1.91
CA GLN A 44 19.34 0.45 -3.30
C GLN A 44 19.99 1.82 -3.52
N GLY A 45 20.67 2.39 -2.50
CA GLY A 45 21.32 3.70 -2.61
C GLY A 45 20.36 4.90 -2.64
N ILE A 46 19.14 4.73 -2.13
CA ILE A 46 18.04 5.70 -2.27
C ILE A 46 17.86 6.46 -0.96
N ALA A 47 18.16 7.76 -0.98
CA ALA A 47 17.98 8.62 0.19
C ALA A 47 16.50 8.96 0.41
N GLY A 48 15.94 8.54 1.54
CA GLY A 48 14.62 8.95 1.99
C GLY A 48 14.60 10.40 2.48
N ARG A 49 13.52 11.13 2.19
CA ARG A 49 13.26 12.45 2.82
C ARG A 49 12.37 12.26 4.05
N ASN A 50 12.84 12.66 5.22
CA ASN A 50 12.03 12.63 6.44
C ASN A 50 11.14 13.88 6.54
N ARG A 51 10.02 13.88 5.81
CA ARG A 51 9.00 14.95 5.82
C ARG A 51 7.66 14.41 6.37
N LEU A 52 6.54 15.07 6.10
CA LEU A 52 5.20 14.56 6.42
C LEU A 52 4.87 13.20 5.78
N PHE A 53 5.55 12.82 4.71
CA PHE A 53 5.42 11.49 4.09
C PHE A 53 6.82 10.91 3.93
N PRO A 54 7.43 10.33 4.99
CA PRO A 54 8.63 9.54 4.84
C PRO A 54 8.32 8.26 4.02
N PRO A 55 9.34 7.57 3.51
CA PRO A 55 9.12 6.42 2.64
C PRO A 55 8.20 5.32 3.22
N PRO A 56 8.31 4.91 4.49
CA PRO A 56 7.38 3.94 5.08
C PRO A 56 5.92 4.43 5.01
N ARG A 57 5.65 5.63 5.51
CA ARG A 57 4.30 6.23 5.48
C ARG A 57 3.77 6.36 4.05
N THR A 58 4.63 6.72 3.10
CA THR A 58 4.26 6.83 1.68
C THR A 58 3.81 5.49 1.13
N LEU A 59 4.57 4.43 1.39
CA LEU A 59 4.25 3.08 0.94
C LEU A 59 2.92 2.59 1.56
N TRP A 60 2.69 2.83 2.85
CA TRP A 60 1.44 2.39 3.52
C TRP A 60 0.22 3.15 3.02
N THR A 61 0.37 4.46 2.82
CA THR A 61 -0.70 5.26 2.20
C THR A 61 -0.99 4.77 0.78
N PHE A 62 0.03 4.34 0.04
CA PHE A 62 -0.14 3.76 -1.29
C PHE A 62 -0.86 2.41 -1.25
N LEU A 63 -0.55 1.52 -0.31
CA LEU A 63 -1.30 0.27 -0.15
C LEU A 63 -2.77 0.54 0.22
N LEU A 64 -3.03 1.50 1.12
CA LEU A 64 -4.41 1.92 1.44
C LEU A 64 -5.15 2.46 0.22
N GLN A 65 -4.44 3.16 -0.68
CA GLN A 65 -5.00 3.63 -1.94
C GLN A 65 -5.36 2.46 -2.87
N VAL A 66 -4.44 1.51 -3.07
CA VAL A 66 -4.63 0.36 -3.96
C VAL A 66 -5.74 -0.56 -3.48
N LEU A 67 -5.86 -0.74 -2.15
CA LEU A 67 -6.91 -1.52 -1.52
C LEU A 67 -8.24 -0.77 -1.40
N SER A 68 -8.30 0.49 -1.84
CA SER A 68 -9.54 1.26 -1.81
C SER A 68 -10.38 1.03 -3.07
N PRO A 69 -11.70 0.83 -2.96
CA PRO A 69 -12.59 0.66 -4.11
C PRO A 69 -12.55 1.82 -5.11
N ASP A 70 -12.36 3.06 -4.63
CA ASP A 70 -12.30 4.27 -5.44
C ASP A 70 -10.88 4.61 -5.92
N GLY A 71 -9.85 3.92 -5.40
CA GLY A 71 -8.44 4.14 -5.72
C GLY A 71 -7.93 5.56 -5.43
N SER A 72 -8.67 6.39 -4.69
CA SER A 72 -8.40 7.82 -4.62
C SER A 72 -7.35 8.17 -3.56
N CYS A 73 -6.48 9.15 -3.86
CA CYS A 73 -5.52 9.65 -2.88
C CYS A 73 -6.22 10.29 -1.66
N ARG A 74 -7.41 10.86 -1.86
CA ARG A 74 -8.20 11.49 -0.78
C ARG A 74 -8.67 10.43 0.22
N GLU A 75 -9.15 9.30 -0.27
CA GLU A 75 -9.61 8.19 0.57
C GLU A 75 -8.42 7.49 1.25
N ALA A 76 -7.29 7.32 0.57
CA ALA A 76 -6.08 6.83 1.23
C ALA A 76 -5.67 7.68 2.44
N LEU A 77 -5.77 9.02 2.32
CA LEU A 77 -5.52 9.94 3.42
C LEU A 77 -6.65 9.99 4.45
N SER A 78 -7.90 9.72 4.10
CA SER A 78 -8.99 9.58 5.07
C SER A 78 -8.72 8.41 6.02
N ARG A 79 -8.24 7.28 5.50
CA ARG A 79 -7.88 6.08 6.27
C ARG A 79 -6.60 6.23 7.10
N LEU A 80 -5.61 6.98 6.60
CA LEU A 80 -4.35 7.21 7.33
C LEU A 80 -4.53 8.16 8.52
N ARG A 81 -5.39 9.17 8.41
CA ARG A 81 -5.50 10.27 9.39
C ARG A 81 -5.86 9.81 10.81
N PRO A 82 -6.87 8.94 11.03
CA PRO A 82 -7.19 8.42 12.37
C PRO A 82 -5.98 7.76 13.05
N TRP A 83 -5.21 6.98 12.30
CA TRP A 83 -4.01 6.32 12.82
C TRP A 83 -2.91 7.33 13.20
N MET A 84 -2.69 8.37 12.39
CA MET A 84 -1.75 9.43 12.74
C MET A 84 -2.21 10.16 14.01
N SER A 85 -3.48 10.55 14.11
CA SER A 85 -4.02 11.21 15.31
C SER A 85 -3.86 10.35 16.57
N ALA A 86 -3.96 9.03 16.45
CA ALA A 86 -3.77 8.10 17.55
C ALA A 86 -2.30 7.90 17.97
N THR A 87 -1.35 8.05 17.02
CA THR A 87 0.10 7.82 17.26
C THR A 87 0.88 9.12 17.53
N GLY A 88 0.30 10.28 17.26
CA GLY A 88 0.83 11.59 17.67
C GLY A 88 0.23 12.75 16.87
N PRO A 89 0.16 13.96 17.44
CA PRO A 89 -0.47 15.12 16.81
C PRO A 89 0.39 15.64 15.65
N THR A 90 0.30 15.00 14.49
CA THR A 90 0.88 15.52 13.25
C THR A 90 -0.24 16.19 12.46
N PRO A 91 -0.19 17.51 12.22
CA PRO A 91 -1.16 18.18 11.37
C PRO A 91 -1.08 17.60 9.95
N CYS A 92 -2.02 16.72 9.58
CA CYS A 92 -2.17 16.27 8.21
C CYS A 92 -3.27 17.08 7.56
N SER A 93 -2.85 18.02 6.70
CA SER A 93 -3.75 18.69 5.80
C SER A 93 -4.55 17.67 4.98
N PRO A 94 -5.83 17.93 4.66
CA PRO A 94 -6.61 17.08 3.75
C PRO A 94 -6.11 17.15 2.29
N HIS A 95 -5.12 18.01 1.99
CA HIS A 95 -4.55 18.17 0.67
C HIS A 95 -3.68 16.97 0.29
N THR A 96 -3.94 16.39 -0.88
CA THR A 96 -3.26 15.18 -1.37
C THR A 96 -1.88 15.45 -1.99
N GLY A 97 -1.53 16.72 -2.25
CA GLY A 97 -0.34 17.08 -3.02
C GLY A 97 0.98 16.58 -2.43
N SER A 98 1.17 16.68 -1.12
CA SER A 98 2.40 16.19 -0.45
C SER A 98 2.53 14.68 -0.53
N TYR A 99 1.41 13.96 -0.42
CA TYR A 99 1.38 12.51 -0.58
C TYR A 99 1.63 12.11 -2.03
N GLY A 100 0.98 12.76 -3.00
CA GLY A 100 1.18 12.51 -4.43
C GLY A 100 2.65 12.68 -4.84
N GLN A 101 3.29 13.77 -4.41
CA GLN A 101 4.72 13.99 -4.65
C GLN A 101 5.63 12.97 -3.95
N ALA A 102 5.23 12.45 -2.78
CA ALA A 102 6.00 11.42 -2.10
C ALA A 102 5.89 10.09 -2.83
N ARG A 103 4.67 9.73 -3.26
CA ARG A 103 4.40 8.50 -4.01
C ARG A 103 5.17 8.44 -5.33
N THR A 104 5.28 9.54 -6.06
CA THR A 104 6.08 9.57 -7.32
C THR A 104 7.58 9.35 -7.10
N ARG A 105 8.07 9.54 -5.88
CA ARG A 105 9.47 9.25 -5.50
C ARG A 105 9.68 7.83 -5.01
N LEU A 106 8.62 7.05 -4.84
CA LEU A 106 8.72 5.66 -4.39
C LEU A 106 9.11 4.78 -5.58
N PRO A 107 10.33 4.21 -5.60
CA PRO A 107 10.81 3.42 -6.74
C PRO A 107 10.09 2.08 -6.82
N GLU A 108 9.79 1.64 -8.04
CA GLU A 108 9.21 0.32 -8.29
C GLU A 108 10.09 -0.80 -7.74
N SER A 109 11.42 -0.68 -7.89
CA SER A 109 12.38 -1.65 -7.38
C SER A 109 12.27 -1.86 -5.86
N VAL A 110 11.98 -0.81 -5.08
CA VAL A 110 11.77 -0.91 -3.64
C VAL A 110 10.49 -1.69 -3.34
N VAL A 111 9.39 -1.37 -4.02
CA VAL A 111 8.10 -2.07 -3.86
C VAL A 111 8.25 -3.54 -4.24
N SER A 112 8.95 -3.81 -5.35
CA SER A 112 9.22 -5.15 -5.86
C SER A 112 10.06 -5.99 -4.89
N THR A 113 11.08 -5.41 -4.25
CA THR A 113 11.86 -6.08 -3.20
C THR A 113 10.99 -6.39 -1.99
N LEU A 114 10.27 -5.39 -1.45
CA LEU A 114 9.42 -5.57 -0.28
C LEU A 114 8.32 -6.62 -0.49
N ALA A 115 7.73 -6.68 -1.68
CA ALA A 115 6.75 -7.72 -2.05
C ALA A 115 7.37 -9.13 -2.04
N ARG A 116 8.60 -9.29 -2.56
CA ARG A 116 9.31 -10.57 -2.52
C ARG A 116 9.66 -10.98 -1.10
N ASP A 117 10.17 -10.05 -0.30
CA ASP A 117 10.53 -10.30 1.11
C ASP A 117 9.28 -10.70 1.91
N SER A 118 8.14 -10.06 1.64
CA SER A 118 6.84 -10.42 2.24
C SER A 118 6.42 -11.84 1.88
N GLY A 119 6.50 -12.18 0.60
CA GLY A 119 6.18 -13.52 0.11
C GLY A 119 7.11 -14.59 0.71
N GLN A 120 8.41 -14.31 0.81
CA GLN A 120 9.40 -15.23 1.41
C GLN A 120 9.12 -15.46 2.91
N ARG A 121 8.84 -14.39 3.65
CA ARG A 121 8.49 -14.49 5.08
C ARG A 121 7.23 -15.27 5.32
N LEU A 122 6.15 -14.98 4.59
CA LEU A 122 4.89 -15.74 4.67
C LEU A 122 5.13 -17.22 4.37
N CYS A 123 5.91 -17.50 3.34
CA CYS A 123 6.36 -18.84 2.97
C CYS A 123 7.16 -19.57 4.05
N ALA A 124 8.02 -18.85 4.80
CA ALA A 124 8.84 -19.41 5.87
C ALA A 124 8.04 -19.66 7.16
N GLN A 125 7.04 -18.83 7.42
CA GLN A 125 6.19 -18.91 8.62
C GLN A 125 5.00 -19.87 8.46
N THR A 126 4.74 -20.38 7.24
CA THR A 126 3.65 -21.33 6.99
C THR A 126 3.90 -22.67 7.70
N PRO A 127 3.05 -23.09 8.66
CA PRO A 127 3.19 -24.37 9.34
C PRO A 127 3.02 -25.55 8.37
N ALA A 128 3.63 -26.71 8.67
CA ALA A 128 3.49 -27.91 7.86
C ALA A 128 2.01 -28.34 7.69
N ALA A 129 1.17 -28.11 8.71
CA ALA A 129 -0.27 -28.36 8.65
C ALA A 129 -1.02 -27.47 7.64
N GLY A 130 -0.46 -26.30 7.29
CA GLY A 130 -1.00 -25.40 6.27
C GLY A 130 -0.61 -25.80 4.84
N LEU A 131 0.19 -26.87 4.66
CA LEU A 131 0.58 -27.35 3.34
C LEU A 131 -0.46 -28.30 2.77
N TRP A 132 -0.87 -28.06 1.53
CA TRP A 132 -1.76 -28.96 0.80
C TRP A 132 -1.02 -30.24 0.43
N LYS A 133 -1.30 -31.35 1.13
CA LYS A 133 -0.62 -32.65 0.93
C LYS A 133 0.91 -32.52 0.98
N GLY A 134 1.42 -31.69 1.89
CA GLY A 134 2.86 -31.40 2.02
C GLY A 134 3.42 -30.47 0.94
N ARG A 135 2.57 -29.83 0.12
CA ARG A 135 2.97 -28.90 -0.95
C ARG A 135 2.45 -27.50 -0.68
N ARG A 136 3.15 -26.50 -1.23
CA ARG A 136 2.75 -25.10 -1.21
C ARG A 136 1.80 -24.83 -2.38
N GLY A 137 0.54 -24.54 -2.09
CA GLY A 137 -0.41 -24.04 -3.10
C GLY A 137 -0.10 -22.59 -3.44
N LYS A 138 -0.23 -22.22 -4.72
CA LYS A 138 -0.13 -20.84 -5.19
C LYS A 138 -1.38 -20.53 -6.00
N ILE A 139 -2.06 -19.44 -5.67
CA ILE A 139 -3.11 -18.86 -6.51
C ILE A 139 -2.44 -17.71 -7.25
N VAL A 140 -2.58 -17.70 -8.57
CA VAL A 140 -2.07 -16.64 -9.43
C VAL A 140 -3.28 -15.94 -10.02
N ASP A 141 -3.37 -14.64 -9.78
CA ASP A 141 -4.30 -13.74 -10.44
C ASP A 141 -3.53 -12.85 -11.43
N GLY A 142 -4.20 -12.38 -12.47
CA GLY A 142 -3.63 -11.57 -13.54
C GLY A 142 -4.31 -10.21 -13.64
N SER A 143 -3.53 -9.18 -13.93
CA SER A 143 -4.06 -7.87 -14.34
C SER A 143 -3.65 -7.57 -15.76
N THR A 144 -4.53 -6.92 -16.52
CA THR A 144 -4.21 -6.41 -17.86
C THR A 144 -4.15 -4.89 -17.82
N VAL A 145 -3.29 -4.31 -18.65
CA VAL A 145 -3.17 -2.85 -18.82
C VAL A 145 -3.40 -2.56 -20.30
N SER A 146 -4.21 -1.56 -20.59
CA SER A 146 -4.34 -1.02 -21.95
C SER A 146 -3.22 -0.01 -22.18
N MET A 147 -2.43 -0.23 -23.23
CA MET A 147 -1.34 0.66 -23.64
C MET A 147 -1.56 1.12 -25.08
N PRO A 148 -1.15 2.34 -25.45
CA PRO A 148 -1.19 2.78 -26.83
C PRO A 148 -0.31 1.90 -27.72
N ASP A 149 -0.74 1.70 -28.96
CA ASP A 149 0.01 0.91 -29.93
C ASP A 149 1.18 1.72 -30.50
N THR A 150 2.30 1.75 -29.78
CA THR A 150 3.53 2.45 -30.19
C THR A 150 4.60 1.43 -30.54
N GLU A 151 5.52 1.79 -31.45
CA GLU A 151 6.64 0.91 -31.83
C GLU A 151 7.45 0.42 -30.60
N ALA A 152 7.66 1.29 -29.61
CA ALA A 152 8.34 0.94 -28.37
C ALA A 152 7.56 -0.11 -27.55
N ASN A 153 6.23 0.00 -27.48
CA ASN A 153 5.38 -0.97 -26.80
C ASN A 153 5.30 -2.29 -27.56
N GLN A 154 5.19 -2.26 -28.89
CA GLN A 154 5.18 -3.48 -29.72
C GLN A 154 6.52 -4.23 -29.64
N ALA A 155 7.65 -3.51 -29.53
CA ALA A 155 8.95 -4.16 -29.35
C ALA A 155 9.08 -4.87 -27.99
N ALA A 156 8.54 -4.30 -26.91
CA ALA A 156 8.57 -4.89 -25.57
C ALA A 156 7.48 -5.94 -25.35
N TYR A 157 6.32 -5.75 -25.97
CA TYR A 157 5.10 -6.57 -25.84
C TYR A 157 4.55 -6.86 -27.24
N PRO A 158 5.17 -7.79 -27.99
CA PRO A 158 4.79 -8.05 -29.37
C PRO A 158 3.35 -8.56 -29.48
N GLN A 159 2.68 -8.15 -30.56
CA GLN A 159 1.34 -8.61 -30.87
C GLN A 159 1.30 -10.14 -31.02
N GLN A 160 0.19 -10.75 -30.61
CA GLN A 160 -0.03 -12.17 -30.84
C GLN A 160 -0.05 -12.45 -32.36
N PRO A 161 0.43 -13.61 -32.84
CA PRO A 161 0.56 -13.89 -34.28
C PRO A 161 -0.71 -13.76 -35.13
N GLY A 162 -1.89 -13.71 -34.50
CA GLY A 162 -3.19 -13.56 -35.16
C GLY A 162 -3.84 -12.18 -35.02
N GLN A 163 -3.21 -11.21 -34.35
CA GLN A 163 -3.71 -9.84 -34.30
C GLN A 163 -3.37 -9.10 -35.60
N GLN A 164 -4.30 -8.24 -36.04
CA GLN A 164 -4.02 -7.33 -37.15
C GLN A 164 -3.08 -6.22 -36.67
N PRO A 165 -2.15 -5.77 -37.53
CA PRO A 165 -1.36 -4.58 -37.27
C PRO A 165 -2.30 -3.40 -36.95
N GLY A 166 -2.01 -2.69 -35.86
CA GLY A 166 -2.69 -1.45 -35.49
C GLY A 166 -2.02 -0.23 -36.10
#